data_AF-A0A1Z8ZAR8-F1
#
_entry.id   AF-A0A1Z8ZAR8-F1
#
_cell.length_a   1.000
_cell.length_b   1.000
_cell.length_c   1.000
_cell.angle_alpha   90.00
_cell.angle_beta   90.00
_cell.angle_gamma   90.00
#
_symmetry.space_group_name_H-M   'P 1'
#
loop_
_entity.id
_entity.type
_entity.pdbx_description
1 polymer ?
#
loop_
_entity_poly.entity_id
_entity_poly.type
_entity_poly.pdbx_seq_one_letter_code
_entity_poly.pdbx_strand_id
1 'polypeptide(L)'
;MFNTSIIVKLVLVLSFNFLEASANDIAITINDIDLRIDKIKNKYFLIRHGTFYPGISVSTNFDIYSDSLKAISSELIASRNEIFKIFFDQDLEKNYIDKISKIKLKSEFINNSISVLLHINEYYSSTNKNMLTTFGDCEAQIKRLVTYEKLFYEIK
;
A
#
# COMPACT_ATOMS: atom_id res chain seq x y z
N MET A 1 -9.00 51.02 -30.70
CA MET A 1 -7.84 50.34 -30.09
C MET A 1 -8.35 49.59 -28.86
N PHE A 2 -8.68 48.31 -29.00
CA PHE A 2 -8.98 47.50 -27.82
C PHE A 2 -7.70 47.35 -27.01
N ASN A 3 -7.77 47.76 -25.75
CA ASN A 3 -6.71 47.71 -24.75
C ASN A 3 -5.91 46.41 -24.84
N THR A 4 -4.68 46.46 -25.35
CA THR A 4 -3.69 45.36 -25.24
C THR A 4 -3.60 44.87 -23.78
N SER A 5 -3.85 45.76 -22.82
CA SER A 5 -3.98 45.46 -21.39
C SER A 5 -5.11 44.47 -21.03
N ILE A 6 -6.28 44.55 -21.68
CA ILE A 6 -7.41 43.66 -21.39
C ILE A 6 -7.14 42.25 -21.91
N ILE A 7 -6.56 42.12 -23.10
CA ILE A 7 -6.21 40.83 -23.69
C ILE A 7 -5.14 40.13 -22.84
N VAL A 8 -4.10 40.85 -22.43
CA VAL A 8 -3.04 40.30 -21.56
C VAL A 8 -3.60 39.88 -20.19
N LYS A 9 -4.50 40.66 -19.58
CA LYS A 9 -5.17 40.29 -18.33
C LYS A 9 -6.04 39.04 -18.49
N LEU A 10 -6.78 38.91 -19.58
CA LEU A 10 -7.60 37.73 -19.87
C LEU A 10 -6.75 36.48 -20.09
N VAL A 11 -5.64 36.59 -20.83
CA VAL A 11 -4.69 35.47 -21.02
C VAL A 11 -4.11 35.04 -19.67
N LEU A 12 -3.66 35.98 -18.83
CA LEU A 12 -3.17 35.66 -17.49
C LEU A 12 -4.23 34.97 -16.63
N VAL A 13 -5.46 35.51 -16.58
CA VAL A 13 -6.56 34.91 -15.80
C VAL A 13 -6.88 33.49 -16.29
N LEU A 14 -6.94 33.29 -17.60
CA LEU A 14 -7.15 31.96 -18.19
C LEU A 14 -6.00 31.01 -17.85
N SER A 15 -4.75 31.43 -18.01
CA SER A 15 -3.58 30.62 -17.66
C SER A 15 -3.54 30.26 -16.18
N PHE A 16 -3.85 31.19 -15.28
CA PHE A 16 -3.95 30.92 -13.84
C PHE A 16 -5.09 29.96 -13.52
N ASN A 17 -6.27 30.14 -14.09
CA ASN A 17 -7.39 29.21 -13.90
C ASN A 17 -7.07 27.80 -14.41
N PHE A 18 -6.33 27.66 -15.51
CA PHE A 18 -5.88 26.37 -16.02
C PHE A 18 -4.84 25.70 -15.12
N LEU A 19 -3.88 26.48 -14.60
CA LEU A 19 -2.87 26.00 -13.63
C LEU A 19 -3.53 25.58 -12.30
N GLU A 20 -4.50 26.35 -11.83
CA GLU A 20 -5.22 26.05 -10.59
C GLU A 20 -6.10 24.80 -10.76
N ALA A 21 -6.78 24.66 -11.89
CA ALA A 21 -7.54 23.45 -12.22
C ALA A 21 -6.63 22.21 -12.32
N SER A 22 -5.49 22.30 -13.00
CA SER A 22 -4.56 21.17 -13.12
C SER A 22 -3.90 20.80 -11.79
N ALA A 23 -3.56 21.78 -10.95
CA ALA A 23 -3.06 21.52 -9.60
C ALA A 23 -4.12 20.87 -8.71
N ASN A 24 -5.38 21.28 -8.84
CA ASN A 24 -6.50 20.68 -8.12
C ASN A 24 -6.72 19.21 -8.55
N ASP A 25 -6.61 18.92 -9.86
CA ASP A 25 -6.71 17.56 -10.39
C ASP A 25 -5.56 16.65 -9.90
N ILE A 26 -4.34 17.18 -9.82
CA ILE A 26 -3.18 16.48 -9.24
C ILE A 26 -3.41 16.18 -7.76
N ALA A 27 -3.87 17.18 -6.99
CA ALA A 27 -4.12 17.03 -5.56
C ALA A 27 -5.20 15.98 -5.28
N ILE A 28 -6.30 16.00 -6.05
CA ILE A 28 -7.39 15.01 -5.95
C ILE A 28 -6.83 13.61 -6.24
N THR A 29 -6.04 13.46 -7.30
CA THR A 29 -5.46 12.17 -7.70
C THR A 29 -4.53 11.61 -6.61
N ILE A 30 -3.65 12.43 -6.04
CA ILE A 30 -2.76 12.02 -4.94
C ILE A 30 -3.59 11.56 -3.73
N ASN A 31 -4.64 12.29 -3.37
CA ASN A 31 -5.50 11.95 -2.23
C ASN A 31 -6.28 10.65 -2.47
N ASP A 32 -6.82 10.41 -3.67
CA ASP A 32 -7.55 9.18 -3.98
C ASP A 32 -6.64 7.94 -3.88
N ILE A 33 -5.41 8.07 -4.38
CA ILE A 33 -4.40 7.03 -4.25
C ILE A 33 -4.05 6.77 -2.78
N ASP A 34 -3.84 7.82 -1.97
CA ASP A 34 -3.52 7.64 -0.54
C ASP A 34 -4.66 6.92 0.20
N LEU A 35 -5.92 7.31 -0.07
CA LEU A 35 -7.11 6.65 0.47
C LEU A 35 -7.19 5.18 0.06
N ARG A 36 -6.85 4.86 -1.19
CA ARG A 36 -6.77 3.47 -1.67
C ARG A 36 -5.68 2.68 -0.95
N ILE A 37 -4.49 3.27 -0.77
CA ILE A 37 -3.40 2.63 0.00
C ILE A 37 -3.84 2.42 1.46
N ASP A 38 -4.57 3.35 2.07
CA ASP A 38 -5.11 3.16 3.42
C ASP A 38 -6.13 2.02 3.49
N LYS A 39 -7.01 1.89 2.49
CA LYS A 39 -7.93 0.73 2.40
C LYS A 39 -7.16 -0.58 2.31
N ILE A 40 -6.11 -0.65 1.48
CA ILE A 40 -5.27 -1.84 1.34
C ILE A 40 -4.53 -2.15 2.65
N LYS A 41 -4.00 -1.13 3.32
CA LYS A 41 -3.39 -1.25 4.66
C LYS A 41 -4.36 -1.80 5.70
N ASN A 42 -5.62 -1.35 5.68
CA ASN A 42 -6.64 -1.87 6.58
C ASN A 42 -6.95 -3.35 6.29
N LYS A 43 -7.05 -3.76 5.02
CA LYS A 43 -7.17 -5.18 4.66
C LYS A 43 -5.99 -6.00 5.17
N TYR A 44 -4.76 -5.48 5.02
CA TYR A 44 -3.56 -6.10 5.57
C TYR A 44 -3.66 -6.31 7.09
N PHE A 45 -4.10 -5.29 7.84
CA PHE A 45 -4.29 -5.40 9.28
C PHE A 45 -5.36 -6.44 9.68
N LEU A 46 -6.38 -6.65 8.86
CA LEU A 46 -7.36 -7.71 9.10
C LEU A 46 -6.73 -9.09 8.85
N ILE A 47 -6.07 -9.28 7.71
CA ILE A 47 -5.44 -10.55 7.32
C ILE A 47 -4.40 -10.98 8.37
N ARG A 48 -3.53 -10.05 8.80
CA ARG A 48 -2.49 -10.35 9.79
C ARG A 48 -3.05 -10.79 11.16
N HIS A 49 -4.33 -10.51 11.44
CA HIS A 49 -4.98 -10.83 12.71
C HIS A 49 -6.04 -11.93 12.62
N GLY A 50 -6.36 -12.43 11.43
CA GLY A 50 -7.31 -13.54 11.32
C GLY A 50 -7.80 -13.81 9.90
N THR A 51 -7.28 -14.88 9.31
CA THR A 51 -7.97 -15.64 8.25
C THR A 51 -7.73 -17.12 8.50
N PHE A 52 -8.30 -17.65 9.57
CA PHE A 52 -8.28 -19.08 9.83
C PHE A 52 -9.67 -19.59 10.16
N TYR A 53 -10.00 -20.72 9.56
CA TYR A 53 -11.29 -21.38 9.74
C TYR A 53 -11.07 -22.74 10.42
N PRO A 54 -11.71 -22.99 11.58
CA PRO A 54 -11.53 -24.22 12.35
C PRO A 54 -12.05 -25.49 11.65
N GLY A 55 -12.76 -25.35 10.53
CA GLY A 55 -13.25 -26.46 9.70
C GLY A 55 -12.39 -26.80 8.49
N ILE A 56 -11.22 -26.18 8.31
CA ILE A 56 -10.33 -26.41 7.16
C ILE A 56 -8.96 -26.88 7.67
N SER A 57 -8.27 -27.70 6.87
CA SER A 57 -6.93 -28.21 7.21
C SER A 57 -5.94 -27.08 7.51
N VAL A 58 -4.97 -27.35 8.39
CA VAL A 58 -3.88 -26.43 8.75
C VAL A 58 -3.14 -25.94 7.51
N SER A 59 -2.84 -26.82 6.54
CA SER A 59 -2.13 -26.40 5.33
C SER A 59 -2.96 -25.44 4.48
N THR A 60 -4.24 -25.75 4.27
CA THR A 60 -5.12 -24.89 3.47
C THR A 60 -5.30 -23.51 4.12
N ASN A 61 -5.36 -23.46 5.45
CA ASN A 61 -5.38 -22.21 6.20
C ASN A 61 -4.10 -21.37 5.97
N PHE A 62 -2.91 -21.99 5.95
CA PHE A 62 -1.66 -21.30 5.62
C PHE A 62 -1.56 -20.89 4.15
N ASP A 63 -2.08 -21.69 3.22
CA ASP A 63 -2.13 -21.36 1.79
C ASP A 63 -3.02 -20.13 1.57
N ILE A 64 -4.23 -20.11 2.14
CA ILE A 64 -5.15 -18.96 2.08
C ILE A 64 -4.50 -17.70 2.66
N TYR A 65 -3.81 -17.83 3.80
CA TYR A 65 -3.10 -16.72 4.43
C TYR A 65 -2.00 -16.16 3.51
N SER A 66 -1.15 -17.03 2.94
CA SER A 66 -0.11 -16.65 1.98
C SER A 66 -0.67 -15.95 0.75
N ASP A 67 -1.73 -16.52 0.16
CA ASP A 67 -2.33 -15.98 -1.06
C ASP A 67 -2.99 -14.63 -0.81
N SER A 68 -3.62 -14.47 0.36
CA SER A 68 -4.17 -13.18 0.80
C SER A 68 -3.07 -12.12 0.94
N LEU A 69 -1.92 -12.47 1.53
CA LEU A 69 -0.77 -11.56 1.65
C LEU A 69 -0.19 -11.19 0.26
N LYS A 70 -0.04 -12.15 -0.65
CA LYS A 70 0.44 -11.90 -2.03
C LYS A 70 -0.50 -10.99 -2.81
N ALA A 71 -1.81 -11.15 -2.65
CA ALA A 71 -2.81 -10.29 -3.28
C ALA A 71 -2.67 -8.84 -2.80
N ILE A 72 -2.57 -8.63 -1.49
CA ILE A 72 -2.33 -7.30 -0.90
C ILE A 72 -1.03 -6.68 -1.43
N SER A 73 0.07 -7.45 -1.47
CA SER A 73 1.34 -6.94 -1.96
C SER A 73 1.23 -6.50 -3.44
N SER A 74 0.52 -7.27 -4.25
CA SER A 74 0.28 -6.93 -5.65
C SER A 74 -0.58 -5.67 -5.79
N GLU A 75 -1.63 -5.50 -4.99
CA GLU A 75 -2.46 -4.29 -4.95
C GLU A 75 -1.63 -3.04 -4.58
N LEU A 76 -0.71 -3.17 -3.61
CA LEU A 76 0.19 -2.08 -3.19
C LEU A 76 1.19 -1.69 -4.29
N ILE A 77 1.80 -2.67 -4.95
CA ILE A 77 2.72 -2.46 -6.06
C ILE A 77 2.01 -1.77 -7.22
N ALA A 78 0.81 -2.25 -7.58
CA ALA A 78 0.01 -1.67 -8.66
C ALA A 78 -0.34 -0.20 -8.36
N SER A 79 -0.83 0.08 -7.15
CA SER A 79 -1.18 1.45 -6.72
C SER A 79 0.04 2.39 -6.77
N ARG A 80 1.22 1.91 -6.38
CA ARG A 80 2.47 2.69 -6.46
C ARG A 80 2.90 2.92 -7.91
N ASN A 81 2.78 1.91 -8.78
CA ASN A 81 3.15 2.07 -10.19
C ASN A 81 2.22 3.06 -10.90
N GLU A 82 0.96 3.14 -10.49
CA GLU A 82 0.00 4.13 -11.00
C GLU A 82 0.42 5.56 -10.63
N ILE A 83 0.83 5.81 -9.37
CA ILE A 83 1.44 7.08 -8.95
C ILE A 83 2.57 7.46 -9.91
N PHE A 84 3.54 6.57 -10.11
CA PHE A 84 4.69 6.88 -10.93
C PHE A 84 4.32 7.16 -12.39
N LYS A 85 3.36 6.45 -12.96
CA LYS A 85 2.88 6.70 -14.33
C LYS A 85 2.23 8.07 -14.50
N ILE A 86 1.41 8.48 -13.53
CA ILE A 86 0.70 9.76 -13.60
C ILE A 86 1.67 10.94 -13.51
N PHE A 87 2.75 10.79 -12.74
CA PHE A 87 3.69 11.87 -12.46
C PHE A 87 5.00 11.81 -13.26
N PHE A 88 5.17 10.82 -14.14
CA PHE A 88 6.45 10.55 -14.83
C PHE A 88 6.97 11.75 -15.65
N ASP A 89 6.05 12.56 -16.19
CA ASP A 89 6.36 13.69 -17.09
C ASP A 89 5.84 15.04 -16.57
N GLN A 90 5.44 15.11 -15.29
CA GLN A 90 4.87 16.34 -14.71
C GLN A 90 5.91 17.09 -13.88
N ASP A 91 6.03 18.39 -14.12
CA ASP A 91 6.82 19.28 -13.25
C ASP A 91 5.99 19.58 -11.99
N LEU A 92 6.29 18.85 -10.92
CA LEU A 92 5.52 18.88 -9.68
C LEU A 92 6.11 19.84 -8.67
N GLU A 93 5.24 20.61 -8.01
CA GLU A 93 5.63 21.35 -6.83
C GLU A 93 6.16 20.42 -5.73
N LYS A 94 7.12 20.93 -4.94
CA LYS A 94 7.77 20.18 -3.86
C LYS A 94 6.79 19.57 -2.85
N ASN A 95 5.69 20.26 -2.56
CA ASN A 95 4.64 19.77 -1.66
C ASN A 95 4.00 18.45 -2.14
N TYR A 96 3.79 18.29 -3.44
CA TYR A 96 3.23 17.08 -4.07
C TYR A 96 4.26 15.97 -4.11
N ILE A 97 5.52 16.29 -4.41
CA ILE A 97 6.65 15.34 -4.34
C ILE A 97 6.79 14.77 -2.93
N ASP A 98 6.71 15.61 -1.90
CA ASP A 98 6.79 15.18 -0.50
C ASP A 98 5.62 14.26 -0.12
N LYS A 99 4.40 14.58 -0.56
CA LYS A 99 3.21 13.73 -0.35
C LYS A 99 3.36 12.38 -1.04
N ILE A 100 3.73 12.37 -2.32
CA ILE A 100 3.96 11.15 -3.11
C ILE A 100 5.04 10.28 -2.44
N SER A 101 6.13 10.89 -1.99
CA SER A 101 7.21 10.19 -1.30
C SER A 101 6.74 9.50 -0.02
N LYS A 102 5.89 10.17 0.77
CA LYS A 102 5.29 9.57 1.98
C LYS A 102 4.38 8.39 1.64
N ILE A 103 3.53 8.54 0.61
CA ILE A 103 2.64 7.47 0.13
C ILE A 103 3.45 6.25 -0.34
N LYS A 104 4.53 6.48 -1.09
CA LYS A 104 5.47 5.45 -1.53
C LYS A 104 6.07 4.70 -0.35
N LEU A 105 6.65 5.42 0.61
CA LEU A 105 7.29 4.82 1.79
C LEU A 105 6.30 3.98 2.61
N LYS A 106 5.08 4.49 2.79
CA LYS A 106 3.98 3.77 3.47
C LYS A 106 3.64 2.45 2.77
N SER A 107 3.55 2.44 1.44
CA SER A 107 3.29 1.24 0.65
C SER A 107 4.47 0.24 0.69
N GLU A 108 5.69 0.73 0.55
CA GLU A 108 6.92 -0.08 0.60
C GLU A 108 7.12 -0.75 1.96
N PHE A 109 6.86 -0.02 3.02
CA PHE A 109 6.90 -0.56 4.37
C PHE A 109 5.98 -1.77 4.53
N ILE A 110 4.72 -1.67 4.08
CA ILE A 110 3.77 -2.79 4.17
C ILE A 110 4.22 -3.96 3.30
N ASN A 111 4.69 -3.71 2.07
CA ASN A 111 5.22 -4.77 1.21
C ASN A 111 6.40 -5.51 1.83
N ASN A 112 7.32 -4.80 2.48
CA ASN A 112 8.44 -5.41 3.18
C ASN A 112 7.96 -6.30 4.33
N SER A 113 6.97 -5.85 5.10
CA SER A 113 6.38 -6.63 6.18
C SER A 113 5.65 -7.87 5.67
N ILE A 114 4.94 -7.76 4.55
CA ILE A 114 4.36 -8.91 3.86
C ILE A 114 5.45 -9.90 3.43
N SER A 115 6.54 -9.42 2.84
CA SER A 115 7.65 -10.28 2.40
C SER A 115 8.26 -11.06 3.57
N VAL A 116 8.46 -10.41 4.73
CA VAL A 116 8.92 -11.09 5.95
C VAL A 116 7.92 -12.17 6.39
N LEU A 117 6.63 -11.85 6.45
CA LEU A 117 5.60 -12.82 6.84
C LEU A 117 5.53 -14.03 5.89
N LEU A 118 5.63 -13.78 4.58
CA LEU A 118 5.66 -14.85 3.57
C LEU A 118 6.89 -15.73 3.73
N HIS A 119 8.07 -15.13 3.90
CA HIS A 119 9.32 -15.89 4.05
C HIS A 119 9.29 -16.79 5.30
N ILE A 120 8.80 -16.27 6.42
CA ILE A 120 8.69 -17.08 7.63
C ILE A 120 7.63 -18.19 7.43
N ASN A 121 6.51 -17.90 6.73
CA ASN A 121 5.50 -18.91 6.45
C ASN A 121 6.01 -20.03 5.51
N GLU A 122 6.82 -19.69 4.50
CA GLU A 122 7.49 -20.66 3.62
C GLU A 122 8.47 -21.54 4.38
N TYR A 123 9.28 -20.95 5.27
CA TYR A 123 10.17 -21.69 6.16
C TYR A 123 9.38 -22.68 7.04
N TYR A 124 8.26 -22.24 7.61
CA TYR A 124 7.40 -23.13 8.41
C TYR A 124 6.76 -24.23 7.57
N SER A 125 6.26 -23.92 6.37
CA SER A 125 5.63 -24.89 5.47
C SER A 125 6.60 -25.94 4.94
N SER A 126 7.89 -25.60 4.82
CA SER A 126 8.91 -26.55 4.38
C SER A 126 9.46 -27.41 5.53
N THR A 127 9.50 -26.87 6.75
CA THR A 127 10.20 -27.52 7.88
C THR A 127 9.26 -28.20 8.88
N ASN A 128 8.07 -27.64 9.09
CA ASN A 128 7.19 -27.98 10.22
C ASN A 128 5.75 -28.33 9.82
N LYS A 129 5.46 -28.45 8.52
CA LYS A 129 4.10 -28.68 7.99
C LYS A 129 3.42 -29.94 8.52
N ASN A 130 4.19 -30.95 8.92
CA ASN A 130 3.68 -32.20 9.50
C ASN A 130 3.60 -32.17 11.04
N MET A 131 4.07 -31.10 11.70
CA MET A 131 4.04 -30.96 13.16
C MET A 131 2.82 -30.21 13.69
N LEU A 132 2.21 -29.34 12.87
CA LEU A 132 1.03 -28.56 13.25
C LEU A 132 -0.23 -29.34 12.82
N THR A 133 -0.91 -29.96 13.78
CA THR A 133 -2.08 -30.81 13.49
C THR A 133 -3.39 -30.15 13.91
N THR A 134 -3.34 -29.04 14.65
CA THR A 134 -4.54 -28.39 15.20
C THR A 134 -4.67 -26.93 14.79
N PHE A 135 -5.91 -26.43 14.79
CA PHE A 135 -6.22 -25.02 14.57
C PHE A 135 -5.53 -24.07 15.57
N GLY A 136 -5.38 -24.50 16.83
CA GLY A 136 -4.67 -23.73 17.86
C GLY A 136 -3.19 -23.52 17.54
N ASP A 137 -2.57 -24.47 16.85
CA ASP A 137 -1.18 -24.37 16.40
C ASP A 137 -1.01 -23.29 15.30
N CYS A 138 -1.97 -23.19 14.38
CA CYS A 138 -2.01 -22.11 13.37
C CYS A 138 -2.15 -20.73 14.03
N GLU A 139 -3.07 -20.59 14.98
CA GLU A 139 -3.33 -19.32 15.64
C GLU A 139 -2.12 -18.84 16.45
N ALA A 140 -1.47 -19.74 17.19
CA ALA A 140 -0.26 -19.45 17.95
C ALA A 140 0.91 -19.05 17.05
N GLN A 141 1.06 -19.70 15.88
CA GLN A 141 2.07 -19.35 14.89
C GLN A 141 1.91 -17.93 14.34
N ILE A 142 0.70 -17.55 13.92
CA ILE A 142 0.49 -16.18 13.43
C ILE A 142 0.74 -15.14 14.52
N LYS A 143 0.32 -15.41 15.76
CA LYS A 143 0.65 -14.50 16.87
C LYS A 143 2.17 -14.31 17.02
N ARG A 144 2.96 -15.38 16.85
CA ARG A 144 4.43 -15.29 16.83
C ARG A 144 4.94 -14.51 15.63
N LEU A 145 4.43 -14.78 14.42
CA LEU A 145 4.79 -14.06 13.20
C LEU A 145 4.55 -12.56 13.31
N VAL A 146 3.38 -12.16 13.80
CA VAL A 146 3.03 -10.76 14.06
C VAL A 146 3.92 -10.16 15.16
N THR A 147 4.32 -10.94 16.15
CA THR A 147 5.27 -10.49 17.18
C THR A 147 6.66 -10.22 16.58
N TYR A 148 7.14 -11.09 15.69
CA TYR A 148 8.41 -10.86 14.99
C TYR A 148 8.36 -9.65 14.05
N GLU A 149 7.26 -9.47 13.32
CA GLU A 149 7.01 -8.26 12.53
C GLU A 149 7.09 -7.00 13.39
N LYS A 150 6.44 -6.99 14.57
CA LYS A 150 6.54 -5.88 15.53
C LYS A 150 7.96 -5.60 16.00
N LEU A 151 8.73 -6.64 16.34
CA LEU A 151 10.11 -6.49 16.79
C LEU A 151 11.01 -5.85 15.71
N PHE A 152 10.78 -6.17 14.43
CA PHE A 152 11.47 -5.52 13.32
C PHE A 152 11.22 -4.01 13.25
N TYR A 153 10.13 -3.51 13.83
CA TYR A 153 9.82 -2.07 13.87
C TYR A 153 10.37 -1.36 15.10
N GLU A 154 10.64 -2.09 16.18
CA GLU A 154 11.14 -1.55 17.44
C GLU A 154 12.67 -1.52 17.52
N ILE A 155 13.36 -2.26 16.64
CA ILE A 155 14.81 -2.16 16.44
C ILE A 155 15.08 -0.85 15.67
N LYS A 156 15.28 0.24 16.42
CA LYS A 156 15.85 1.51 15.95
C LYS A 156 17.37 1.48 15.94
#